data_AF-A0A5P2AS34-F1
#
_entry.id   AF-A0A5P2AS34-F1
#
_cell.length_a   1.000
_cell.length_b   1.000
_cell.length_c   1.000
_cell.angle_alpha   90.00
_cell.angle_beta   90.00
_cell.angle_gamma   90.00
#
_symmetry.space_group_name_H-M   'P 1'
#
loop_
_entity.id
_entity.type
_entity.pdbx_description
1 polymer ?
#
loop_
_entity_poly.entity_id
_entity_poly.type
_entity_poly.pdbx_seq_one_letter_code
_entity_poly.pdbx_strand_id
1 'polypeptide(L)'
;MHNLDPLRDVTAGEVVAPYLHARAADFLRGLRVHGESGSDSAGADEAARTLRAAARRISGTLHTFRPLLDAAWADQLRTELAWLSGTLALEQACTSRLVRLVDALSRLSSTGGPVPAARGSEGPGSGTGSGAGAGTGLTVGAARAGALLERQLTLARTRAHSAALQALGSARFHAVADAVALLASDVPLGPAGSAPAMEVVDAPAAAAERRLLESVAALPLTRAAHPYNSDALALAAGESQDAPWHRTRHLLRLHRYASEVLHTGGEPDPVLYESARALDRHRDAAEAAGAAATAARTPRIAPATAYALGVLHADQRHEVEAARFAFQHAWRRATAPVL
;
A
#
# COMPACT_ATOMS: atom_id res chain seq x y z
N MET A 1 -4.83 48.44 25.68
CA MET A 1 -3.92 47.39 25.18
C MET A 1 -4.73 46.11 25.03
N HIS A 2 -5.39 45.95 23.87
CA HIS A 2 -6.03 44.68 23.51
C HIS A 2 -4.94 43.79 22.94
N ASN A 3 -4.52 42.79 23.71
CA ASN A 3 -3.70 41.70 23.20
C ASN A 3 -4.66 40.80 22.39
N LEU A 4 -4.86 41.12 21.12
CA LEU A 4 -5.51 40.22 20.17
C LEU A 4 -4.52 39.08 19.96
N ASP A 5 -4.89 37.87 20.43
CA ASP A 5 -4.11 36.66 20.15
C ASP A 5 -3.90 36.55 18.63
N PRO A 6 -2.66 36.61 18.11
CA PRO A 6 -2.41 36.54 16.68
C PRO A 6 -2.83 35.20 16.04
N LEU A 7 -3.21 34.22 16.85
CA LEU A 7 -3.77 32.93 16.41
C LEU A 7 -5.29 32.97 16.13
N ARG A 8 -6.02 34.00 16.59
CA ARG A 8 -7.47 34.13 16.33
C ARG A 8 -7.82 34.63 14.93
N ASP A 9 -6.89 35.33 14.29
CA ASP A 9 -7.10 35.91 12.96
C ASP A 9 -6.64 35.01 11.81
N VAL A 10 -6.10 33.82 12.13
CA VAL A 10 -5.65 32.86 11.11
C VAL A 10 -6.86 32.22 10.43
N THR A 11 -6.95 32.36 9.12
CA THR A 11 -7.99 31.74 8.29
C THR A 11 -7.70 30.27 8.04
N ALA A 12 -8.73 29.50 7.73
CA ALA A 12 -8.59 28.09 7.39
C ALA A 12 -7.66 27.86 6.19
N GLY A 13 -7.72 28.76 5.20
CA GLY A 13 -6.84 28.78 4.05
C GLY A 13 -5.36 28.97 4.42
N GLU A 14 -5.06 29.85 5.36
CA GLU A 14 -3.69 30.10 5.84
C GLU A 14 -3.08 28.90 6.59
N VAL A 15 -3.89 27.98 7.10
CA VAL A 15 -3.41 26.72 7.69
C VAL A 15 -3.13 25.66 6.61
N VAL A 16 -4.05 25.49 5.65
CA VAL A 16 -3.96 24.40 4.66
C VAL A 16 -3.02 24.75 3.50
N ALA A 17 -2.96 26.01 3.08
CA ALA A 17 -2.21 26.43 1.91
C ALA A 17 -0.69 26.22 2.04
N PRO A 18 -0.01 26.57 3.16
CA PRO A 18 1.43 26.31 3.30
C PRO A 18 1.80 24.84 3.15
N TYR A 19 0.98 23.94 3.68
CA TYR A 19 1.19 22.50 3.50
C TYR A 19 1.04 22.09 2.03
N LEU A 20 -0.01 22.56 1.35
CA LEU A 20 -0.22 22.26 -0.08
C LEU A 20 0.93 22.81 -0.94
N HIS A 21 1.39 24.04 -0.69
CA HIS A 21 2.54 24.62 -1.38
C HIS A 21 3.81 23.80 -1.16
N ALA A 22 4.09 23.38 0.07
CA ALA A 22 5.25 22.54 0.38
C ALA A 22 5.21 21.20 -0.37
N ARG A 23 4.04 20.55 -0.43
CA ARG A 23 3.86 19.28 -1.15
C ARG A 23 3.88 19.46 -2.67
N ALA A 24 3.37 20.57 -3.19
CA ALA A 24 3.50 20.93 -4.60
C ALA A 24 4.98 21.17 -4.97
N ALA A 25 5.73 21.86 -4.13
CA ALA A 25 7.17 22.04 -4.32
C ALA A 25 7.94 20.69 -4.28
N ASP A 26 7.59 19.78 -3.38
CA ASP A 26 8.13 18.41 -3.37
C ASP A 26 7.86 17.68 -4.69
N PHE A 27 6.64 17.82 -5.23
CA PHE A 27 6.25 17.22 -6.51
C PHE A 27 7.08 17.80 -7.67
N LEU A 28 7.19 19.12 -7.78
CA LEU A 28 7.96 19.78 -8.84
C LEU A 28 9.46 19.47 -8.74
N ARG A 29 10.01 19.39 -7.53
CA ARG A 29 11.39 18.90 -7.30
C ARG A 29 11.55 17.47 -7.79
N GLY A 30 10.62 16.58 -7.46
CA GLY A 30 10.62 15.21 -7.94
C GLY A 30 10.59 15.13 -9.47
N LEU A 31 9.82 16.00 -10.14
CA LEU A 31 9.77 16.07 -11.60
C LEU A 31 11.10 16.50 -12.21
N ARG A 32 11.72 17.52 -11.62
CA ARG A 32 13.02 18.01 -12.05
C ARG A 32 14.08 16.90 -11.94
N VAL A 33 14.16 16.23 -10.79
CA VAL A 33 15.10 15.12 -10.58
C VAL A 33 14.82 13.97 -11.56
N HIS A 34 13.54 13.67 -11.84
CA HIS A 34 13.19 12.65 -12.82
C HIS A 34 13.67 12.99 -14.23
N GLY A 35 13.55 14.27 -14.65
CA GLY A 35 14.07 14.75 -15.92
C GLY A 35 15.61 14.75 -15.99
N GLU A 36 16.28 15.02 -14.87
CA GLU A 36 17.75 15.01 -14.75
C GLU A 36 18.34 13.60 -14.65
N SER A 37 17.54 12.59 -14.25
CA SER A 37 18.02 11.22 -14.01
C SER A 37 18.54 10.51 -15.27
N GLY A 38 18.12 10.91 -16.48
CA GLY A 38 18.65 10.35 -17.73
C GLY A 38 18.60 8.82 -17.78
N SER A 39 19.77 8.17 -17.79
CA SER A 39 19.91 6.69 -17.75
C SER A 39 20.07 6.09 -16.35
N ASP A 40 20.11 6.91 -15.28
CA ASP A 40 20.18 6.43 -13.90
C ASP A 40 18.82 5.89 -13.44
N SER A 41 18.68 4.57 -13.50
CA SER A 41 17.48 3.87 -13.03
C SER A 41 17.21 4.05 -11.53
N ALA A 42 18.25 4.16 -10.69
CA ALA A 42 18.07 4.28 -9.25
C ALA A 42 17.57 5.67 -8.86
N GLY A 43 18.14 6.71 -9.49
CA GLY A 43 17.66 8.09 -9.39
C GLY A 43 16.23 8.25 -9.92
N ALA A 44 15.92 7.64 -11.07
CA ALA A 44 14.58 7.68 -11.64
C ALA A 44 13.53 7.02 -10.73
N ASP A 45 13.88 5.90 -10.09
CA ASP A 45 13.02 5.20 -9.13
C ASP A 45 12.78 6.01 -7.86
N GLU A 46 13.81 6.68 -7.33
CA GLU A 46 13.68 7.57 -6.17
C GLU A 46 12.84 8.81 -6.49
N ALA A 47 13.04 9.41 -7.67
CA ALA A 47 12.21 10.50 -8.15
C ALA A 47 10.74 10.07 -8.29
N ALA A 48 10.48 8.90 -8.87
CA ALA A 48 9.13 8.34 -8.98
C ALA A 48 8.50 8.02 -7.61
N ARG A 49 9.29 7.60 -6.61
CA ARG A 49 8.83 7.45 -5.21
C ARG A 49 8.43 8.79 -4.62
N THR A 50 9.26 9.82 -4.78
CA THR A 50 9.03 11.18 -4.29
C THR A 50 7.77 11.78 -4.93
N LEU A 51 7.64 11.68 -6.25
CA LEU A 51 6.46 12.13 -6.99
C LEU A 51 5.16 11.49 -6.49
N ARG A 52 5.15 10.17 -6.33
CA ARG A 52 3.98 9.44 -5.79
C ARG A 52 3.68 9.81 -4.35
N ALA A 53 4.72 10.05 -3.54
CA ALA A 53 4.56 10.45 -2.15
C ALA A 53 3.91 11.85 -2.05
N ALA A 54 4.38 12.81 -2.87
CA ALA A 54 3.81 14.15 -2.94
C ALA A 54 2.39 14.14 -3.51
N ALA A 55 2.15 13.47 -4.65
CA ALA A 55 0.83 13.37 -5.29
C ALA A 55 -0.23 12.76 -4.35
N ARG A 56 0.12 11.72 -3.58
CA ARG A 56 -0.80 11.11 -2.61
C ARG A 56 -1.12 12.02 -1.43
N ARG A 57 -0.14 12.80 -0.96
CA ARG A 57 -0.35 13.80 0.09
C ARG A 57 -1.26 14.94 -0.39
N ILE A 58 -0.98 15.52 -1.55
CA ILE A 58 -1.85 16.53 -2.17
C ILE A 58 -3.27 15.96 -2.33
N SER A 59 -3.43 14.81 -3.00
CA SER A 59 -4.75 14.20 -3.22
C SER A 59 -5.49 13.88 -1.92
N GLY A 60 -4.77 13.49 -0.86
CA GLY A 60 -5.34 13.23 0.46
C GLY A 60 -5.76 14.50 1.21
N THR A 61 -4.96 15.56 1.17
CA THR A 61 -5.32 16.87 1.72
C THR A 61 -6.54 17.44 1.01
N LEU A 62 -6.56 17.39 -0.33
CA LEU A 62 -7.70 17.81 -1.14
C LEU A 62 -8.97 16.98 -0.83
N HIS A 63 -8.82 15.71 -0.48
CA HIS A 63 -9.95 14.86 -0.09
C HIS A 63 -10.51 15.26 1.28
N THR A 64 -9.64 15.39 2.29
CA THR A 64 -10.07 15.66 3.66
C THR A 64 -10.59 17.08 3.81
N PHE A 65 -9.86 18.07 3.31
CA PHE A 65 -10.19 19.49 3.43
C PHE A 65 -11.01 20.03 2.25
N ARG A 66 -11.64 19.14 1.46
CA ARG A 66 -12.55 19.51 0.36
C ARG A 66 -13.56 20.61 0.72
N PRO A 67 -14.17 20.65 1.92
CA PRO A 67 -15.12 21.72 2.28
C PRO A 67 -14.52 23.13 2.32
N LEU A 68 -13.20 23.26 2.48
CA LEU A 68 -12.48 24.55 2.57
C LEU A 68 -11.97 25.03 1.20
N LEU A 69 -12.04 24.20 0.18
CA LEU A 69 -11.44 24.41 -1.15
C LEU A 69 -12.53 24.55 -2.22
N ASP A 70 -12.16 25.02 -3.41
CA ASP A 70 -13.04 24.87 -4.57
C ASP A 70 -13.25 23.38 -4.86
N ALA A 71 -14.50 22.93 -4.72
CA ALA A 71 -14.85 21.53 -4.74
C ALA A 71 -14.65 20.89 -6.13
N ALA A 72 -14.96 21.60 -7.20
CA ALA A 72 -14.87 21.10 -8.57
C ALA A 72 -13.39 20.94 -8.99
N TRP A 73 -12.59 21.96 -8.72
CA TRP A 73 -11.15 21.94 -8.92
C TRP A 73 -10.47 20.83 -8.10
N ALA A 74 -10.80 20.71 -6.81
CA ALA A 74 -10.21 19.70 -5.94
C ALA A 74 -10.53 18.28 -6.44
N ASP A 75 -11.77 18.01 -6.85
CA ASP A 75 -12.17 16.69 -7.34
C ASP A 75 -11.52 16.34 -8.69
N GLN A 76 -11.40 17.32 -9.59
CA GLN A 76 -10.69 17.14 -10.86
C GLN A 76 -9.20 16.82 -10.61
N LEU A 77 -8.49 17.66 -9.85
CA LEU A 77 -7.06 17.46 -9.57
C LEU A 77 -6.81 16.14 -8.84
N ARG A 78 -7.68 15.74 -7.90
CA ARG A 78 -7.59 14.44 -7.21
C ARG A 78 -7.67 13.26 -8.16
N THR A 79 -8.58 13.31 -9.13
CA THR A 79 -8.74 12.25 -10.14
C THR A 79 -7.48 12.08 -10.96
N GLU A 80 -6.89 13.20 -11.39
CA GLU A 80 -5.67 13.20 -12.17
C GLU A 80 -4.44 12.75 -11.38
N LEU A 81 -4.27 13.22 -10.13
CA LEU A 81 -3.21 12.76 -9.25
C LEU A 81 -3.33 11.28 -8.88
N ALA A 82 -4.56 10.76 -8.75
CA ALA A 82 -4.80 9.33 -8.53
C ALA A 82 -4.39 8.50 -9.76
N TRP A 83 -4.73 8.96 -10.97
CA TRP A 83 -4.28 8.34 -12.22
C TRP A 83 -2.75 8.32 -12.33
N LEU A 84 -2.08 9.46 -12.13
CA LEU A 84 -0.63 9.56 -12.24
C LEU A 84 0.07 8.69 -11.19
N SER A 85 -0.31 8.81 -9.93
CA SER A 85 0.33 8.07 -8.84
C SER A 85 0.09 6.56 -8.93
N GLY A 86 -1.07 6.13 -9.46
CA GLY A 86 -1.37 4.74 -9.77
C GLY A 86 -0.48 4.20 -10.88
N THR A 87 -0.38 4.93 -12.00
CA THR A 87 0.43 4.53 -13.16
C THR A 87 1.90 4.35 -12.78
N LEU A 88 2.48 5.33 -12.07
CA LEU A 88 3.87 5.28 -11.60
C LEU A 88 4.12 4.19 -10.54
N ALA A 89 3.08 3.69 -9.86
CA ALA A 89 3.24 2.67 -8.82
C ALA A 89 3.33 1.25 -9.38
N LEU A 90 2.83 1.01 -10.60
CA LEU A 90 2.71 -0.34 -11.18
C LEU A 90 4.06 -1.02 -11.38
N GLU A 91 5.06 -0.28 -11.86
CA GLU A 91 6.41 -0.82 -12.09
C GLU A 91 7.03 -1.31 -10.78
N GLN A 92 7.12 -0.43 -9.78
CA GLN A 92 7.63 -0.78 -8.46
C GLN A 92 6.83 -1.92 -7.81
N ALA A 93 5.51 -1.95 -7.98
CA ALA A 93 4.68 -3.01 -7.44
C ALA A 93 5.02 -4.38 -8.04
N CYS A 94 5.32 -4.45 -9.34
CA CYS A 94 5.78 -5.67 -9.98
C CYS A 94 7.13 -6.13 -9.43
N THR A 95 8.09 -5.21 -9.29
CA THR A 95 9.43 -5.49 -8.74
C THR A 95 9.34 -5.99 -7.30
N SER A 96 8.66 -5.27 -6.41
CA SER A 96 8.52 -5.65 -5.00
C SER A 96 7.78 -6.98 -4.83
N ARG A 97 6.77 -7.24 -5.67
CA ARG A 97 6.05 -8.52 -5.64
C ARG A 97 6.93 -9.69 -6.10
N LEU A 98 7.75 -9.49 -7.13
CA LEU A 98 8.68 -10.51 -7.61
C LEU A 98 9.68 -10.89 -6.52
N VAL A 99 10.33 -9.90 -5.89
CA VAL A 99 11.27 -10.11 -4.78
C VAL A 99 10.59 -10.88 -3.65
N ARG A 100 9.40 -10.44 -3.20
CA ARG A 100 8.65 -11.12 -2.12
C ARG A 100 8.38 -12.59 -2.43
N LEU A 101 7.92 -12.90 -3.66
CA LEU A 101 7.54 -14.26 -4.04
C LEU A 101 8.75 -15.18 -4.23
N VAL A 102 9.84 -14.69 -4.81
CA VAL A 102 11.09 -15.46 -4.97
C VAL A 102 11.72 -15.74 -3.61
N ASP A 103 11.74 -14.74 -2.71
CA ASP A 103 12.23 -14.92 -1.34
C ASP A 103 11.36 -15.91 -0.54
N ALA A 104 10.03 -15.87 -0.74
CA ALA A 104 9.14 -16.85 -0.12
C ALA A 104 9.38 -18.27 -0.65
N LEU A 105 9.54 -18.43 -1.97
CA LEU A 105 9.88 -19.72 -2.57
C LEU A 105 11.20 -20.28 -2.09
N SER A 106 12.23 -19.43 -1.93
CA SER A 106 13.54 -19.87 -1.43
C SER A 106 13.45 -20.34 0.03
N ARG A 107 12.71 -19.61 0.89
CA ARG A 107 12.44 -20.02 2.29
C ARG A 107 11.65 -21.31 2.39
N LEU A 108 10.63 -21.50 1.56
CA LEU A 108 9.81 -22.72 1.53
C LEU A 108 10.61 -23.92 0.98
N SER A 109 11.55 -23.67 0.07
CA SER A 109 12.43 -24.72 -0.49
C SER A 109 13.52 -25.13 0.50
N SER A 110 14.03 -24.20 1.31
CA SER A 110 15.05 -24.48 2.32
C SER A 110 14.50 -25.15 3.59
N THR A 111 13.22 -24.91 3.91
CA THR A 111 12.52 -25.54 5.04
C THR A 111 11.99 -26.95 4.73
N GLY A 112 12.07 -27.40 3.47
CA GLY A 112 11.73 -28.75 3.01
C GLY A 112 12.71 -29.87 3.43
N GLY A 113 13.29 -29.78 4.64
CA GLY A 113 13.98 -30.90 5.30
C GLY A 113 12.99 -32.03 5.66
N PRO A 114 13.47 -33.26 5.95
CA PRO A 114 12.65 -34.46 5.93
C PRO A 114 11.45 -34.33 6.88
N VAL A 115 10.26 -34.34 6.31
CA VAL A 115 8.99 -34.36 7.05
C VAL A 115 8.99 -35.61 7.94
N PRO A 116 8.72 -35.50 9.25
CA PRO A 116 8.53 -36.68 10.08
C PRO A 116 7.32 -37.43 9.56
N ALA A 117 7.54 -38.68 9.12
CA ALA A 117 6.48 -39.56 8.66
C ALA A 117 5.36 -39.58 9.71
N ALA A 118 4.14 -39.28 9.27
CA ALA A 118 2.95 -39.47 10.08
C ALA A 118 2.94 -40.93 10.56
N ARG A 119 2.96 -41.13 11.88
CA ARG A 119 2.82 -42.44 12.50
C ARG A 119 1.42 -42.98 12.17
N GLY A 120 1.36 -43.96 11.28
CA GLY A 120 0.14 -44.65 10.91
C GLY A 120 0.42 -46.04 10.36
N SER A 121 0.20 -47.04 11.21
CA SER A 121 0.06 -48.49 10.95
C SER A 121 1.17 -49.20 10.15
N GLU A 122 2.05 -49.89 10.89
CA GLU A 122 2.98 -50.89 10.39
C GLU A 122 2.23 -52.07 9.74
N GLY A 123 2.43 -52.27 8.44
CA GLY A 123 2.19 -53.53 7.74
C GLY A 123 3.48 -53.96 7.05
N PRO A 124 3.90 -55.24 7.11
CA PRO A 124 5.19 -55.66 6.57
C PRO A 124 5.06 -55.88 5.06
N GLY A 125 5.64 -54.98 4.27
CA GLY A 125 5.72 -55.08 2.81
C GLY A 125 6.85 -54.23 2.26
N SER A 126 7.82 -54.90 1.62
CA SER A 126 9.06 -54.36 1.05
C SER A 126 8.85 -53.20 0.07
N GLY A 127 9.68 -52.15 0.19
CA GLY A 127 9.74 -51.04 -0.78
C GLY A 127 10.68 -49.91 -0.34
N THR A 128 11.98 -50.18 -0.30
CA THR A 128 13.04 -49.18 -0.12
C THR A 128 13.05 -48.17 -1.28
N GLY A 129 12.86 -46.87 -1.00
CA GLY A 129 13.40 -45.80 -1.86
C GLY A 129 12.50 -44.66 -2.38
N SER A 130 11.36 -44.32 -1.77
CA SER A 130 10.48 -43.23 -2.29
C SER A 130 10.43 -41.94 -1.45
N GLY A 131 11.37 -41.71 -0.53
CA GLY A 131 11.45 -40.45 0.23
C GLY A 131 12.25 -39.34 -0.48
N ALA A 132 13.31 -39.71 -1.18
CA ALA A 132 14.23 -38.76 -1.83
C ALA A 132 13.68 -38.16 -3.13
N GLY A 133 12.81 -38.89 -3.85
CA GLY A 133 12.18 -38.42 -5.10
C GLY A 133 11.09 -37.37 -4.91
N ALA A 134 10.40 -37.38 -3.78
CA ALA A 134 9.38 -36.38 -3.44
C ALA A 134 10.03 -35.02 -3.11
N GLY A 135 11.15 -35.03 -2.37
CA GLY A 135 11.93 -33.83 -2.07
C GLY A 135 12.55 -33.18 -3.31
N THR A 136 13.09 -33.98 -4.24
CA THR A 136 13.63 -33.46 -5.51
C THR A 136 12.53 -32.98 -6.48
N GLY A 137 11.35 -33.61 -6.47
CA GLY A 137 10.19 -33.13 -7.22
C GLY A 137 9.67 -31.77 -6.74
N LEU A 138 9.70 -31.53 -5.42
CA LEU A 138 9.31 -30.25 -4.81
C LEU A 138 10.30 -29.13 -5.13
N THR A 139 11.60 -29.39 -5.09
CA THR A 139 12.61 -28.38 -5.44
C THR A 139 12.58 -28.03 -6.93
N VAL A 140 12.37 -29.01 -7.81
CA VAL A 140 12.16 -28.77 -9.25
C VAL A 140 10.84 -28.02 -9.50
N GLY A 141 9.77 -28.34 -8.75
CA GLY A 141 8.50 -27.65 -8.80
C GLY A 141 8.61 -26.17 -8.40
N ALA A 142 9.31 -25.89 -7.31
CA ALA A 142 9.59 -24.53 -6.81
C ALA A 142 10.46 -23.73 -7.78
N ALA A 143 11.52 -24.32 -8.34
CA ALA A 143 12.36 -23.67 -9.35
C ALA A 143 11.55 -23.28 -10.60
N ARG A 144 10.69 -24.18 -11.10
CA ARG A 144 9.81 -23.89 -12.24
C ARG A 144 8.74 -22.84 -11.90
N ALA A 145 8.22 -22.85 -10.68
CA ALA A 145 7.28 -21.82 -10.21
C ALA A 145 7.95 -20.45 -10.14
N GLY A 146 9.18 -20.37 -9.62
CA GLY A 146 9.99 -19.16 -9.60
C GLY A 146 10.21 -18.61 -11.00
N ALA A 147 10.70 -19.44 -11.93
CA ALA A 147 10.92 -19.03 -13.32
C ALA A 147 9.63 -18.56 -14.03
N LEU A 148 8.49 -19.18 -13.74
CA LEU A 148 7.20 -18.75 -14.27
C LEU A 148 6.80 -17.36 -13.75
N LEU A 149 6.89 -17.15 -12.44
CA LEU A 149 6.57 -15.87 -11.79
C LEU A 149 7.51 -14.75 -12.26
N GLU A 150 8.82 -15.04 -12.34
CA GLU A 150 9.83 -14.12 -12.85
C GLU A 150 9.51 -13.67 -14.28
N ARG A 151 9.21 -14.62 -15.17
CA ARG A 151 8.81 -14.30 -16.53
C ARG A 151 7.55 -13.43 -16.56
N GLN A 152 6.50 -13.80 -15.83
CA GLN A 152 5.22 -13.07 -15.85
C GLN A 152 5.36 -11.65 -15.27
N LEU A 153 6.00 -11.51 -14.11
CA LEU A 153 6.16 -10.23 -13.45
C LEU A 153 7.17 -9.33 -14.16
N THR A 154 8.20 -9.89 -14.79
CA THR A 154 9.12 -9.12 -15.65
C THR A 154 8.39 -8.55 -16.86
N LEU A 155 7.56 -9.36 -17.54
CA LEU A 155 6.74 -8.86 -18.65
C LEU A 155 5.75 -7.80 -18.20
N ALA A 156 5.11 -7.98 -17.04
CA ALA A 156 4.22 -6.97 -16.46
C ALA A 156 4.97 -5.69 -16.12
N ARG A 157 6.18 -5.79 -15.55
CA ARG A 157 7.06 -4.67 -15.24
C ARG A 157 7.45 -3.89 -16.49
N THR A 158 7.89 -4.55 -17.56
CA THR A 158 8.24 -3.88 -18.83
C THR A 158 7.04 -3.13 -19.42
N ARG A 159 5.84 -3.73 -19.39
CA ARG A 159 4.62 -3.04 -19.84
C ARG A 159 4.28 -1.84 -18.97
N ALA A 160 4.39 -1.98 -17.65
CA ALA A 160 4.16 -0.89 -16.71
C ALA A 160 5.16 0.25 -16.90
N HIS A 161 6.43 -0.08 -17.16
CA HIS A 161 7.49 0.87 -17.45
C HIS A 161 7.18 1.69 -18.72
N SER A 162 6.85 1.01 -19.83
CA SER A 162 6.46 1.70 -21.07
C SER A 162 5.22 2.56 -20.88
N ALA A 163 4.22 2.09 -20.12
CA ALA A 163 3.01 2.86 -19.82
C ALA A 163 3.31 4.10 -18.96
N ALA A 164 4.25 4.00 -18.00
CA ALA A 164 4.70 5.13 -17.20
C ALA A 164 5.40 6.19 -18.07
N LEU A 165 6.32 5.78 -18.94
CA LEU A 165 6.99 6.69 -19.89
C LEU A 165 6.00 7.38 -20.83
N GLN A 166 5.03 6.63 -21.37
CA GLN A 166 3.98 7.20 -22.22
C GLN A 166 3.09 8.20 -21.46
N ALA A 167 2.73 7.88 -20.21
CA ALA A 167 1.94 8.77 -19.36
C ALA A 167 2.70 10.08 -19.08
N LEU A 168 3.99 9.99 -18.74
CA LEU A 168 4.84 11.16 -18.49
C LEU A 168 5.07 12.03 -19.73
N GLY A 169 5.03 11.45 -20.93
CA GLY A 169 5.10 12.20 -22.20
C GLY A 169 3.75 12.72 -22.72
N SER A 170 2.65 12.52 -21.97
CA SER A 170 1.30 12.85 -22.45
C SER A 170 0.90 14.29 -22.12
N ALA A 171 0.05 14.89 -22.96
CA ALA A 171 -0.57 16.19 -22.67
C ALA A 171 -1.36 16.17 -21.35
N ARG A 172 -1.94 15.02 -20.99
CA ARG A 172 -2.64 14.83 -19.72
C ARG A 172 -1.71 15.03 -18.54
N PHE A 173 -0.50 14.48 -18.58
CA PHE A 173 0.49 14.68 -17.52
C PHE A 173 0.95 16.14 -17.44
N HIS A 174 1.21 16.79 -18.58
CA HIS A 174 1.60 18.20 -18.57
C HIS A 174 0.54 19.11 -17.94
N ALA A 175 -0.75 18.87 -18.23
CA ALA A 175 -1.84 19.58 -17.57
C ALA A 175 -1.86 19.38 -16.04
N VAL A 176 -1.48 18.20 -15.55
CA VAL A 176 -1.33 17.95 -14.10
C VAL A 176 -0.14 18.69 -13.53
N ALA A 177 1.01 18.67 -14.22
CA ALA A 177 2.20 19.39 -13.79
C ALA A 177 1.94 20.90 -13.71
N ASP A 178 1.24 21.47 -14.69
CA ASP A 178 0.84 22.88 -14.71
C ASP A 178 -0.14 23.20 -13.59
N ALA A 179 -1.15 22.35 -13.35
CA ALA A 179 -2.08 22.52 -12.25
C ALA A 179 -1.38 22.47 -10.87
N VAL A 180 -0.38 21.60 -10.71
CA VAL A 180 0.44 21.53 -9.48
C VAL A 180 1.39 22.73 -9.39
N ALA A 181 1.90 23.25 -10.50
CA ALA A 181 2.69 24.48 -10.52
C ALA A 181 1.88 25.69 -10.08
N LEU A 182 0.63 25.82 -10.56
CA LEU A 182 -0.32 26.84 -10.08
C LEU A 182 -0.61 26.66 -8.59
N LEU A 183 -0.84 25.42 -8.15
CA LEU A 183 -1.05 25.09 -6.73
C LEU A 183 0.14 25.49 -5.84
N ALA A 184 1.36 25.53 -6.38
CA ALA A 184 2.54 25.96 -5.62
C ALA A 184 2.54 27.47 -5.33
N SER A 185 1.72 28.26 -6.03
CA SER A 185 1.62 29.71 -5.86
C SER A 185 0.29 30.16 -5.27
N ASP A 186 -0.82 29.55 -5.68
CA ASP A 186 -2.16 29.91 -5.23
C ASP A 186 -3.02 28.68 -4.98
N VAL A 187 -3.82 28.71 -3.93
CA VAL A 187 -4.73 27.63 -3.55
C VAL A 187 -6.17 28.10 -3.77
N PRO A 188 -6.94 27.47 -4.68
CA PRO A 188 -8.34 27.80 -4.86
C PRO A 188 -9.17 27.49 -3.61
N LEU A 189 -9.38 28.51 -2.78
CA LEU A 189 -10.19 28.42 -1.57
C LEU A 189 -11.67 28.52 -1.90
N GLY A 190 -12.49 27.72 -1.21
CA GLY A 190 -13.94 27.87 -1.23
C GLY A 190 -14.42 28.95 -0.24
N PRO A 191 -15.74 29.20 -0.16
CA PRO A 191 -16.29 30.20 0.77
C PRO A 191 -15.92 29.96 2.24
N ALA A 192 -15.75 28.71 2.65
CA ALA A 192 -15.34 28.34 4.00
C ALA A 192 -13.83 28.49 4.26
N GLY A 193 -13.01 28.72 3.22
CA GLY A 193 -11.56 28.91 3.36
C GLY A 193 -11.17 30.21 4.06
N SER A 194 -12.02 31.25 3.99
CA SER A 194 -11.80 32.53 4.67
C SER A 194 -12.34 32.56 6.11
N ALA A 195 -12.98 31.49 6.58
CA ALA A 195 -13.48 31.41 7.94
C ALA A 195 -12.33 31.22 8.95
N PRO A 196 -12.52 31.59 10.23
CA PRO A 196 -11.50 31.41 11.27
C PRO A 196 -11.08 29.94 11.40
N ALA A 197 -9.77 29.68 11.36
CA ALA A 197 -9.23 28.31 11.31
C ALA A 197 -9.71 27.44 12.47
N MET A 198 -9.76 28.02 13.68
CA MET A 198 -10.18 27.35 14.91
C MET A 198 -11.63 26.80 14.86
N GLU A 199 -12.47 27.32 13.97
CA GLU A 199 -13.86 26.88 13.85
C GLU A 199 -14.04 25.77 12.82
N VAL A 200 -13.24 25.79 11.74
CA VAL A 200 -13.56 25.00 10.53
C VAL A 200 -12.48 23.99 10.11
N VAL A 201 -11.24 24.11 10.58
CA VAL A 201 -10.13 23.23 10.16
C VAL A 201 -10.16 21.88 10.89
N ASP A 202 -10.55 21.87 12.16
CA ASP A 202 -10.58 20.64 12.97
C ASP A 202 -11.72 19.69 12.55
N ALA A 203 -12.85 20.24 12.11
CA ALA A 203 -14.04 19.45 11.78
C ALA A 203 -13.79 18.42 10.64
N PRO A 204 -13.15 18.77 9.51
CA PRO A 204 -12.77 17.80 8.47
C PRO A 204 -11.78 16.73 8.96
N ALA A 205 -10.78 17.10 9.76
CA ALA A 205 -9.80 16.17 10.29
C ALA A 205 -10.43 15.17 11.27
N ALA A 206 -11.28 15.66 12.18
CA ALA A 206 -12.06 14.83 13.09
C ALA A 206 -13.04 13.91 12.34
N ALA A 207 -13.59 14.34 11.20
CA ALA A 207 -14.42 13.49 10.35
C ALA A 207 -13.62 12.35 9.70
N ALA A 208 -12.37 12.61 9.28
CA ALA A 208 -11.48 11.58 8.76
C ALA A 208 -11.10 10.55 9.85
N GLU A 209 -10.85 11.02 11.07
CA GLU A 209 -10.61 10.16 12.23
C GLU A 209 -11.83 9.30 12.58
N ARG A 210 -13.03 9.89 12.68
CA ARG A 210 -14.27 9.12 12.93
C ARG A 210 -14.49 8.03 11.91
N ARG A 211 -14.32 8.33 10.62
CA ARG A 211 -14.43 7.34 9.53
C ARG A 211 -13.41 6.20 9.67
N LEU A 212 -12.18 6.53 10.09
CA LEU A 212 -11.16 5.52 10.38
C LEU A 212 -11.59 4.64 11.55
N LEU A 213 -12.02 5.22 12.68
CA LEU A 213 -12.47 4.49 13.86
C LEU A 213 -13.67 3.59 13.55
N GLU A 214 -14.66 4.09 12.82
CA GLU A 214 -15.81 3.30 12.32
C GLU A 214 -15.35 2.14 11.45
N SER A 215 -14.41 2.40 10.52
CA SER A 215 -13.89 1.34 9.65
C SER A 215 -13.10 0.29 10.43
N VAL A 216 -12.35 0.67 11.45
CA VAL A 216 -11.60 -0.27 12.31
C VAL A 216 -12.56 -1.08 13.18
N ALA A 217 -13.60 -0.44 13.73
CA ALA A 217 -14.63 -1.10 14.53
C ALA A 217 -15.41 -2.16 13.71
N ALA A 218 -15.56 -1.94 12.41
CA ALA A 218 -16.18 -2.90 11.49
C ALA A 218 -15.27 -4.06 11.06
N LEU A 219 -13.96 -4.04 11.39
CA LEU A 219 -13.05 -5.13 11.05
C LEU A 219 -13.31 -6.37 11.92
N PRO A 220 -13.12 -7.59 11.38
CA PRO A 220 -13.25 -8.83 12.15
C PRO A 220 -12.03 -9.07 13.07
N LEU A 221 -11.75 -8.13 13.98
CA LEU A 221 -10.58 -8.12 14.85
C LEU A 221 -10.53 -9.31 15.80
N THR A 222 -11.67 -9.90 16.15
CA THR A 222 -11.74 -11.11 17.00
C THR A 222 -11.17 -12.34 16.30
N ARG A 223 -11.27 -12.42 14.97
CA ARG A 223 -10.70 -13.53 14.16
C ARG A 223 -9.21 -13.33 13.86
N ALA A 224 -8.74 -12.09 13.89
CA ALA A 224 -7.33 -11.72 13.73
C ALA A 224 -6.51 -11.91 15.01
N ALA A 225 -7.10 -12.42 16.09
CA ALA A 225 -6.45 -12.60 17.40
C ALA A 225 -5.41 -13.74 17.43
N HIS A 226 -5.37 -14.59 16.40
CA HIS A 226 -4.39 -15.67 16.27
C HIS A 226 -3.57 -15.49 14.98
N PRO A 227 -2.23 -15.57 15.03
CA PRO A 227 -1.37 -15.46 13.83
C PRO A 227 -1.68 -16.49 12.75
N TYR A 228 -2.29 -17.62 13.13
CA TYR A 228 -2.68 -18.71 12.23
C TYR A 228 -4.15 -19.05 12.48
N ASN A 229 -5.06 -18.49 11.68
CA ASN A 229 -6.47 -18.85 11.75
C ASN A 229 -6.78 -19.91 10.68
N SER A 230 -7.06 -21.15 11.12
CA SER A 230 -7.35 -22.30 10.26
C SER A 230 -8.62 -22.14 9.43
N ASP A 231 -9.56 -21.30 9.87
CA ASP A 231 -10.84 -21.07 9.17
C ASP A 231 -10.68 -20.20 7.91
N ALA A 232 -9.54 -19.52 7.76
CA ALA A 232 -9.23 -18.66 6.60
C ALA A 232 -8.76 -19.44 5.36
N LEU A 233 -8.52 -20.76 5.47
CA LEU A 233 -8.10 -21.64 4.38
C LEU A 233 -9.24 -22.07 3.43
N ALA A 234 -10.49 -21.66 3.71
CA ALA A 234 -11.56 -21.77 2.72
C ALA A 234 -11.27 -20.83 1.54
N LEU A 235 -10.76 -21.40 0.45
CA LEU A 235 -10.18 -20.77 -0.76
C LEU A 235 -10.98 -19.64 -1.44
N ALA A 236 -12.25 -19.42 -1.08
CA ALA A 236 -13.10 -18.35 -1.62
C ALA A 236 -13.51 -17.29 -0.57
N ALA A 237 -13.45 -17.61 0.72
CA ALA A 237 -13.86 -16.68 1.78
C ALA A 237 -12.77 -15.65 2.10
N GLY A 238 -11.48 -16.00 1.94
CA GLY A 238 -10.34 -15.16 2.31
C GLY A 238 -10.20 -13.88 1.48
N GLU A 239 -10.37 -13.92 0.16
CA GLU A 239 -10.21 -12.74 -0.71
C GLU A 239 -11.33 -11.70 -0.48
N SER A 240 -12.56 -12.16 -0.24
CA SER A 240 -13.69 -11.28 0.10
C SER A 240 -13.47 -10.49 1.41
N GLN A 241 -12.62 -11.02 2.29
CA GLN A 241 -12.29 -10.39 3.56
C GLN A 241 -11.22 -9.31 3.43
N ASP A 242 -10.49 -9.19 2.31
CA ASP A 242 -9.38 -8.26 2.17
C ASP A 242 -9.86 -6.81 1.93
N ALA A 243 -11.04 -6.62 1.34
CA ALA A 243 -11.57 -5.32 0.96
C ALA A 243 -11.79 -4.34 2.14
N PRO A 244 -12.37 -4.75 3.29
CA PRO A 244 -12.44 -3.92 4.49
C PRO A 244 -11.05 -3.44 4.97
N TRP A 245 -10.05 -4.31 4.97
CA TRP A 245 -8.68 -3.95 5.39
C TRP A 245 -8.03 -2.95 4.43
N HIS A 246 -8.24 -3.09 3.12
CA HIS A 246 -7.77 -2.12 2.14
C HIS A 246 -8.45 -0.75 2.29
N ARG A 247 -9.75 -0.73 2.64
CA ARG A 247 -10.48 0.50 2.97
C ARG A 247 -9.90 1.15 4.24
N THR A 248 -9.70 0.40 5.32
CA THR A 248 -9.08 0.91 6.55
C THR A 248 -7.69 1.48 6.28
N ARG A 249 -6.88 0.81 5.46
CA ARG A 249 -5.57 1.31 5.04
C ARG A 249 -5.65 2.67 4.34
N HIS A 250 -6.62 2.82 3.45
CA HIS A 250 -6.85 4.08 2.74
C HIS A 250 -7.25 5.19 3.72
N LEU A 251 -8.20 4.92 4.63
CA LEU A 251 -8.66 5.86 5.65
C LEU A 251 -7.55 6.25 6.63
N LEU A 252 -6.73 5.30 7.07
CA LEU A 252 -5.58 5.56 7.94
C LEU A 252 -4.59 6.51 7.27
N ARG A 253 -4.35 6.33 5.96
CA ARG A 253 -3.48 7.22 5.20
C ARG A 253 -4.06 8.63 5.09
N LEU A 254 -5.38 8.75 4.88
CA LEU A 254 -6.06 10.06 4.86
C LEU A 254 -5.99 10.76 6.21
N HIS A 255 -6.23 10.04 7.31
CA HIS A 255 -6.10 10.58 8.66
C HIS A 255 -4.67 11.06 8.93
N ARG A 256 -3.65 10.27 8.58
CA ARG A 256 -2.24 10.69 8.70
C ARG A 256 -1.94 11.99 7.94
N TYR A 257 -2.43 12.13 6.70
CA TYR A 257 -2.23 13.36 5.94
C TYR A 257 -2.99 14.55 6.54
N ALA A 258 -4.16 14.32 7.13
CA ALA A 258 -4.88 15.35 7.88
C ALA A 258 -4.07 15.80 9.11
N SER A 259 -3.52 14.85 9.87
CA SER A 259 -2.67 15.16 11.03
C SER A 259 -1.39 15.89 10.65
N GLU A 260 -0.78 15.56 9.49
CA GLU A 260 0.38 16.28 8.95
C GLU A 260 0.07 17.76 8.63
N VAL A 261 -1.17 18.08 8.23
CA VAL A 261 -1.62 19.47 7.98
C VAL A 261 -1.80 20.22 9.30
N LEU A 262 -2.50 19.61 10.27
CA LEU A 262 -2.77 20.21 11.57
C LEU A 262 -1.50 20.42 12.40
N HIS A 263 -0.55 19.50 12.33
CA HIS A 263 0.68 19.50 13.13
C HIS A 263 1.89 19.73 12.23
N THR A 264 1.85 20.77 11.41
CA THR A 264 2.97 21.10 10.51
C THR A 264 4.25 21.31 11.32
N GLY A 265 5.23 20.40 11.18
CA GLY A 265 6.50 20.43 11.91
C GLY A 265 6.55 19.54 13.18
N GLY A 266 5.46 18.87 13.54
CA GLY A 266 5.45 17.86 14.61
C GLY A 266 6.06 16.53 14.16
N GLU A 267 6.59 15.76 15.12
CA GLU A 267 7.04 14.40 14.83
C GLU A 267 5.84 13.51 14.46
N PRO A 268 5.96 12.65 13.43
CA PRO A 268 4.90 11.73 13.08
C PRO A 268 4.63 10.75 14.22
N ASP A 269 3.36 10.52 14.54
CA ASP A 269 3.00 9.51 15.55
C ASP A 269 3.58 8.14 15.15
N PRO A 270 4.53 7.60 15.94
CA PRO A 270 5.20 6.35 15.61
C PRO A 270 4.23 5.17 15.59
N VAL A 271 3.17 5.21 16.41
CA VAL A 271 2.22 4.09 16.53
C VAL A 271 1.25 4.03 15.33
N LEU A 272 0.84 5.20 14.81
CA LEU A 272 0.10 5.26 13.54
C LEU A 272 0.96 4.79 12.36
N TYR A 273 2.27 5.04 12.39
CA TYR A 273 3.19 4.57 11.37
C TYR A 273 3.35 3.04 11.40
N GLU A 274 3.50 2.45 12.59
CA GLU A 274 3.53 0.98 12.75
C GLU A 274 2.25 0.33 12.25
N SER A 275 1.10 0.91 12.59
CA SER A 275 -0.22 0.44 12.13
C SER A 275 -0.33 0.52 10.60
N ALA A 276 0.12 1.62 9.99
CA ALA A 276 0.14 1.76 8.54
C ALA A 276 1.06 0.73 7.86
N ARG A 277 2.25 0.48 8.43
CA ARG A 277 3.19 -0.51 7.93
C ARG A 277 2.62 -1.93 7.98
N ALA A 278 1.85 -2.26 9.02
CA ALA A 278 1.14 -3.54 9.10
C ALA A 278 0.11 -3.69 7.97
N LEU A 279 -0.67 -2.65 7.68
CA LEU A 279 -1.65 -2.67 6.58
C LEU A 279 -1.01 -2.66 5.18
N ASP A 280 0.16 -2.04 5.02
CA ASP A 280 0.96 -2.16 3.79
C ASP A 280 1.42 -3.60 3.58
N ARG A 281 1.95 -4.26 4.62
CA ARG A 281 2.31 -5.69 4.56
C ARG A 281 1.13 -6.58 4.22
N HIS A 282 -0.05 -6.32 4.81
CA HIS A 282 -1.28 -7.03 4.47
C HIS A 282 -1.60 -6.91 2.97
N ARG A 283 -1.57 -5.68 2.42
CA ARG A 283 -1.84 -5.45 0.99
C ARG A 283 -0.83 -6.17 0.10
N ASP A 284 0.46 -6.08 0.42
CA ASP A 284 1.49 -6.68 -0.41
C ASP A 284 1.42 -8.21 -0.37
N ALA A 285 1.11 -8.81 0.78
CA ALA A 285 0.89 -10.25 0.92
C ALA A 285 -0.37 -10.72 0.18
N ALA A 286 -1.49 -9.99 0.25
CA ALA A 286 -2.72 -10.32 -0.46
C ALA A 286 -2.53 -10.28 -1.98
N GLU A 287 -1.85 -9.26 -2.50
CA GLU A 287 -1.53 -9.17 -3.93
C GLU A 287 -0.55 -10.25 -4.40
N ALA A 288 0.42 -10.61 -3.55
CA ALA A 288 1.34 -11.71 -3.83
C ALA A 288 0.61 -13.06 -3.88
N ALA A 289 -0.32 -13.31 -2.95
CA ALA A 289 -1.17 -14.49 -2.96
C ALA A 289 -2.03 -14.56 -4.23
N GLY A 290 -2.63 -13.44 -4.66
CA GLY A 290 -3.41 -13.34 -5.89
C GLY A 290 -2.58 -13.57 -7.16
N ALA A 291 -1.31 -13.12 -7.17
CA ALA A 291 -0.39 -13.40 -8.27
C ALA A 291 0.00 -14.88 -8.34
N ALA A 292 0.28 -15.53 -7.20
CA ALA A 292 0.55 -16.97 -7.14
C ALA A 292 -0.66 -17.79 -7.63
N ALA A 293 -1.88 -17.45 -7.19
CA ALA A 293 -3.11 -18.10 -7.64
C ALA A 293 -3.35 -17.91 -9.15
N THR A 294 -3.09 -16.72 -9.68
CA THR A 294 -3.20 -16.44 -11.11
C THR A 294 -2.16 -17.23 -11.91
N ALA A 295 -0.92 -17.31 -11.44
CA ALA A 295 0.12 -18.12 -12.07
C ALA A 295 -0.24 -19.61 -12.08
N ALA A 296 -0.88 -20.13 -11.02
CA ALA A 296 -1.33 -21.52 -10.94
C ALA A 296 -2.41 -21.88 -11.98
N ARG A 297 -3.13 -20.89 -12.51
CA ARG A 297 -4.11 -21.06 -13.60
C ARG A 297 -3.49 -21.04 -15.00
N THR A 298 -2.17 -20.93 -15.12
CA THR A 298 -1.49 -20.95 -16.42
C THR A 298 -1.65 -22.33 -17.08
N PRO A 299 -2.06 -22.41 -18.36
CA PRO A 299 -2.24 -23.69 -19.03
C PRO A 299 -0.91 -24.45 -19.18
N ARG A 300 -0.97 -25.79 -19.14
CA ARG A 300 0.16 -26.71 -19.36
C ARG A 300 1.33 -26.58 -18.37
N ILE A 301 1.10 -26.10 -17.16
CA ILE A 301 2.10 -26.19 -16.09
C ILE A 301 2.17 -27.61 -15.53
N ALA A 302 3.36 -28.03 -15.07
CA ALA A 302 3.52 -29.34 -14.44
C ALA A 302 2.81 -29.40 -13.08
N PRO A 303 2.27 -30.56 -12.64
CA PRO A 303 1.61 -30.69 -11.34
C PRO A 303 2.48 -30.25 -10.15
N ALA A 304 3.78 -30.56 -10.19
CA ALA A 304 4.73 -30.10 -9.16
C ALA A 304 4.85 -28.57 -9.08
N THR A 305 4.74 -27.88 -10.22
CA THR A 305 4.75 -26.41 -10.29
C THR A 305 3.44 -25.84 -9.74
N ALA A 306 2.30 -26.44 -10.10
CA ALA A 306 0.99 -26.06 -9.55
C ALA A 306 0.95 -26.24 -8.02
N TYR A 307 1.49 -27.34 -7.52
CA TYR A 307 1.61 -27.60 -6.08
C TYR A 307 2.47 -26.53 -5.39
N ALA A 308 3.66 -26.22 -5.92
CA ALA A 308 4.53 -25.19 -5.35
C ALA A 308 3.86 -23.81 -5.31
N LEU A 309 3.10 -23.44 -6.36
CA LEU A 309 2.32 -22.20 -6.38
C LEU A 309 1.17 -22.21 -5.37
N GLY A 310 0.56 -23.36 -5.11
CA GLY A 310 -0.44 -23.54 -4.05
C GLY A 310 0.14 -23.35 -2.64
N VAL A 311 1.30 -23.94 -2.36
CA VAL A 311 2.01 -23.73 -1.08
C VAL A 311 2.42 -22.27 -0.92
N LEU A 312 2.95 -21.65 -1.98
CA LEU A 312 3.29 -20.23 -1.98
C LEU A 312 2.06 -19.35 -1.71
N HIS A 313 0.92 -19.65 -2.35
CA HIS A 313 -0.32 -18.93 -2.07
C HIS A 313 -0.72 -19.04 -0.60
N ALA A 314 -0.68 -20.25 -0.02
CA ALA A 314 -1.00 -20.47 1.40
C ALA A 314 -0.06 -19.72 2.34
N ASP A 315 1.25 -19.74 2.08
CA ASP A 315 2.25 -18.95 2.82
C ASP A 315 1.92 -17.45 2.80
N GLN A 316 1.57 -16.89 1.63
CA GLN A 316 1.19 -15.49 1.52
C GLN A 316 -0.14 -15.18 2.22
N ARG A 317 -1.09 -16.14 2.29
CA ARG A 317 -2.32 -15.99 3.10
C ARG A 317 -2.02 -16.01 4.61
N HIS A 318 -1.05 -16.79 5.06
CA HIS A 318 -0.61 -16.72 6.47
C HIS A 318 0.03 -15.37 6.78
N GLU A 319 0.84 -14.82 5.87
CA GLU A 319 1.39 -13.46 6.00
C GLU A 319 0.30 -12.38 6.07
N VAL A 320 -0.82 -12.55 5.35
CA VAL A 320 -2.00 -11.68 5.46
C VAL A 320 -2.55 -11.70 6.88
N GLU A 321 -2.77 -12.88 7.47
CA GLU A 321 -3.27 -13.02 8.84
C GLU A 321 -2.29 -12.48 9.88
N ALA A 322 -0.99 -12.75 9.72
CA ALA A 322 0.06 -12.20 10.57
C ALA A 322 0.08 -10.66 10.53
N ALA A 323 -0.16 -10.06 9.36
CA ALA A 323 -0.26 -8.61 9.21
C ALA A 323 -1.53 -8.04 9.88
N ARG A 324 -2.66 -8.76 9.84
CA ARG A 324 -3.90 -8.39 10.57
C ARG A 324 -3.68 -8.40 12.07
N PHE A 325 -3.05 -9.44 12.59
CA PHE A 325 -2.67 -9.55 13.99
C PHE A 325 -1.72 -8.43 14.41
N ALA A 326 -0.69 -8.14 13.60
CA ALA A 326 0.27 -7.07 13.87
C ALA A 326 -0.41 -5.69 13.87
N PHE A 327 -1.35 -5.44 12.95
CA PHE A 327 -2.15 -4.22 12.96
C PHE A 327 -2.97 -4.09 14.24
N GLN A 328 -3.66 -5.16 14.66
CA GLN A 328 -4.45 -5.14 15.90
C GLN A 328 -3.60 -4.80 17.13
N HIS A 329 -2.37 -5.33 17.21
CA HIS A 329 -1.45 -5.05 18.31
C HIS A 329 -0.94 -3.61 18.29
N ALA A 330 -0.54 -3.11 17.13
CA ALA A 330 -0.11 -1.72 16.97
C ALA A 330 -1.27 -0.75 17.26
N TRP A 331 -2.47 -1.03 16.74
CA TRP A 331 -3.65 -0.21 16.93
C TRP A 331 -4.09 -0.15 18.39
N ARG A 332 -4.09 -1.29 19.10
CA ARG A 332 -4.40 -1.32 20.54
C ARG A 332 -3.43 -0.48 21.37
N ARG A 333 -2.14 -0.46 21.01
CA ARG A 333 -1.16 0.43 21.66
C ARG A 333 -1.44 1.90 21.35
N ALA A 334 -1.88 2.22 20.12
CA ALA A 334 -2.21 3.60 19.75
C ALA A 334 -3.44 4.12 20.51
N THR A 335 -4.43 3.24 20.71
CA THR A 335 -5.69 3.60 21.39
C THR A 335 -5.66 3.37 22.90
N ALA A 336 -4.60 2.76 23.42
CA ALA A 336 -4.45 2.62 24.87
C ALA A 336 -4.20 4.02 25.44
N PRO A 337 -4.97 4.47 26.45
CA PRO A 337 -4.68 5.72 27.11
C PRO A 337 -3.26 5.64 27.67
N VAL A 338 -2.41 6.59 27.26
CA VAL A 338 -1.14 6.84 27.95
C VAL A 338 -1.53 7.26 29.36
N LEU A 339 -1.37 6.34 30.32
CA LEU A 339 -1.53 6.59 31.75
C LEU A 339 -0.46 7.57 32.24
#